data_AF-A0A9X5HAT0-F1
#
_entry.id   AF-A0A9X5HAT0-F1
#
_cell.length_a   1.000
_cell.length_b   1.000
_cell.length_c   1.000
_cell.angle_alpha   90.00
_cell.angle_beta   90.00
_cell.angle_gamma   90.00
#
_symmetry.space_group_name_H-M   'P 1'
#
loop_
_entity.id
_entity.type
_entity.pdbx_description
1 polymer ?
#
loop_
_entity_poly.entity_id
_entity_poly.type
_entity_poly.pdbx_seq_one_letter_code
_entity_poly.pdbx_strand_id
1 'polypeptide(L)' 'RAGLAVVAAAGAAELLLRRCVRRFGGVTGDVFGGVAETAATTALVVMSLG' A
#
# COMPACT_ATOMS: atom_id res chain seq x y z
N ARG A 1 -14.15 -5.23 10.47
CA ARG A 1 -13.05 -5.76 9.62
C ARG A 1 -12.80 -4.92 8.37
N ALA A 2 -13.78 -4.65 7.51
CA ALA A 2 -13.56 -3.92 6.25
C ALA A 2 -12.94 -2.52 6.44
N GLY A 3 -13.43 -1.73 7.40
CA GLY A 3 -12.84 -0.42 7.69
C GLY A 3 -11.37 -0.49 8.12
N LEU A 4 -11.01 -1.46 8.97
CA LEU A 4 -9.62 -1.69 9.37
C LEU A 4 -8.74 -2.14 8.19
N ALA A 5 -9.27 -3.00 7.32
CA ALA A 5 -8.57 -3.45 6.11
C ALA A 5 -8.26 -2.29 5.16
N VAL A 6 -9.22 -1.38 4.97
CA VAL A 6 -9.04 -0.18 4.12
C VAL A 6 -7.98 0.74 4.71
N VAL A 7 -8.05 1.05 6.01
CA VAL A 7 -7.10 1.95 6.68
C VAL A 7 -5.69 1.35 6.69
N ALA A 8 -5.55 0.06 6.98
CA ALA A 8 -4.26 -0.63 6.97
C ALA A 8 -3.64 -0.67 5.56
N ALA A 9 -4.45 -1.01 4.54
CA ALA A 9 -4.00 -1.05 3.15
C ALA A 9 -3.56 0.32 2.64
N ALA A 10 -4.34 1.37 2.90
CA ALA A 10 -4.00 2.73 2.53
C ALA A 10 -2.71 3.20 3.25
N GLY A 11 -2.57 2.90 4.55
CA GLY A 11 -1.37 3.24 5.31
C GLY A 11 -0.10 2.56 4.78
N ALA A 12 -0.19 1.27 4.43
CA ALA A 12 0.93 0.53 3.85
C ALA A 12 1.32 1.05 2.45
N ALA A 13 0.32 1.29 1.60
CA ALA A 13 0.48 1.88 0.27
C ALA A 13 1.18 3.25 0.34
N GLU A 14 0.73 4.12 1.25
CA GLU A 14 1.28 5.47 1.37
C GLU A 14 2.70 5.49 1.96
N LEU A 15 3.02 4.58 2.89
CA LEU A 15 4.38 4.38 3.38
C LEU A 15 5.35 4.00 2.26
N LEU A 16 4.94 3.08 1.37
CA LEU A 16 5.75 2.66 0.24
C LEU A 16 5.93 3.82 -0.76
N LEU A 17 4.86 4.54 -1.08
CA LEU A 17 4.93 5.71 -1.95
C LEU A 17 5.86 6.79 -1.38
N ARG A 18 5.73 7.14 -0.09
CA ARG A 18 6.61 8.11 0.58
C ARG A 18 8.07 7.66 0.55
N ARG A 19 8.33 6.36 0.69
CA ARG A 19 9.69 5.80 0.60
C ARG A 19 10.24 5.93 -0.82
N CYS A 20 9.46 5.55 -1.83
CA CYS A 20 9.86 5.63 -3.22
C CYS A 20 10.08 7.08 -3.66
N VAL A 21 9.16 7.99 -3.34
CA VAL A 21 9.31 9.43 -3.65
C VAL A 21 10.55 10.01 -2.98
N ARG A 22 10.77 9.75 -1.68
CA ARG A 22 11.94 10.28 -0.98
C ARG A 22 13.26 9.69 -1.47
N ARG A 23 13.27 8.44 -1.95
CA ARG A 23 14.50 7.77 -2.39
C ARG A 23 14.81 7.99 -3.88
N PHE A 24 13.79 8.02 -4.73
CA PHE A 24 13.95 8.10 -6.18
C PHE A 24 13.71 9.50 -6.75
N GLY A 25 13.19 10.44 -5.95
CA GLY A 25 12.97 11.83 -6.39
C GLY A 25 11.84 11.99 -7.43
N GLY A 26 11.10 10.92 -7.71
CA GLY A 26 10.01 10.87 -8.68
C GLY A 26 9.22 9.57 -8.56
N VAL A 27 8.13 9.46 -9.32
CA VAL A 27 7.25 8.28 -9.34
C VAL A 27 7.21 7.72 -10.77
N THR A 28 7.92 6.63 -11.00
CA THR A 28 7.79 5.83 -12.22
C THR A 28 6.56 4.92 -12.15
N GLY A 29 6.08 4.43 -13.29
CA GLY A 29 4.87 3.60 -13.36
C GLY A 29 4.94 2.32 -12.52
N ASP A 30 6.13 1.76 -12.32
CA ASP A 30 6.35 0.56 -11.49
C ASP A 30 6.06 0.82 -10.00
N VAL A 31 6.28 2.06 -9.51
CA VAL A 31 6.01 2.42 -8.11
C VAL A 31 4.52 2.37 -7.82
N PHE A 32 3.68 2.91 -8.71
CA PHE A 32 2.23 2.82 -8.56
C PHE A 32 1.72 1.39 -8.65
N GLY A 33 2.33 0.56 -9.52
CA GLY A 33 2.07 -0.88 -9.56
C GLY A 33 2.34 -1.55 -8.21
N GLY A 34 3.53 -1.32 -7.64
CA GLY A 34 3.90 -1.86 -6.33
C GLY A 34 3.00 -1.35 -5.20
N VAL A 35 2.60 -0.08 -5.21
CA VAL A 35 1.66 0.50 -4.24
C VAL A 35 0.31 -0.23 -4.30
N ALA A 36 -0.22 -0.47 -5.50
CA ALA A 36 -1.48 -1.17 -5.70
C ALA A 36 -1.42 -2.63 -5.19
N GLU A 37 -0.35 -3.37 -5.51
CA GLU A 37 -0.15 -4.73 -4.99
C GLU A 37 -0.07 -4.72 -3.46
N THR A 38 0.70 -3.80 -2.87
CA THR A 38 0.87 -3.72 -1.41
C THR A 38 -0.45 -3.44 -0.69
N ALA A 39 -1.26 -2.53 -1.24
CA ALA A 39 -2.59 -2.24 -0.71
C ALA A 39 -3.51 -3.46 -0.78
N ALA A 40 -3.55 -4.14 -1.94
CA ALA A 40 -4.37 -5.33 -2.13
C ALA A 40 -3.96 -6.46 -1.17
N THR A 41 -2.66 -6.77 -1.07
CA THR A 41 -2.16 -7.81 -0.16
C THR A 41 -2.48 -7.48 1.29
N THR A 42 -2.28 -6.23 1.71
CA THR A 42 -2.58 -5.81 3.09
C THR A 42 -4.07 -5.93 3.39
N ALA A 43 -4.93 -5.53 2.45
CA ALA A 43 -6.38 -5.69 2.61
C ALA A 43 -6.78 -7.16 2.73
N LEU A 44 -6.22 -8.04 1.90
CA LEU A 44 -6.47 -9.49 1.97
C LEU A 44 -6.02 -10.07 3.31
N VAL A 45 -4.80 -9.77 3.76
CA VAL A 45 -4.28 -10.25 5.05
C VAL A 45 -5.17 -9.82 6.21
N VAL A 46 -5.56 -8.55 6.29
CA VAL A 46 -6.42 -8.05 7.38
C VAL A 46 -7.82 -8.67 7.33
N MET A 47 -8.35 -8.93 6.13
CA MET A 47 -9.64 -9.59 5.96
C MET A 47 -9.59 -11.11 6.20
N SER A 48 -8.43 -11.74 6.08
CA SER A 48 -8.21 -13.16 6.39
C SER A 48 -7.97 -13.42 7.87
N LEU A 49 -7.39 -12.46 8.59
CA LEU A 49 -7.06 -12.56 10.02
C LEU A 49 -8.20 -12.09 10.95
N GLY A 50 -9.32 -11.59 10.42
CA GLY A 50 -10.39 -10.96 11.19
C GLY A 50 -11.81 -11.23 10.72
#